data_AF-A0A3A5LBS3-F1
#
_entry.id   AF-A0A3A5LBS3-F1
#
_cell.length_a   1.000
_cell.length_b   1.000
_cell.length_c   1.000
_cell.angle_alpha   90.00
_cell.angle_beta   90.00
_cell.angle_gamma   90.00
#
_symmetry.space_group_name_H-M   'P 1'
#
loop_
_entity.id
_entity.type
_entity.pdbx_description
1 polymer ?
#
loop_
_entity_poly.entity_id
_entity_poly.type
_entity_poly.pdbx_seq_one_letter_code
_entity_poly.pdbx_strand_id
1 'polypeptide(L)'
;MLTDASTYQPEKTLMSITNDMSICQSDYPLDWYQEDFIPYAEEYLALPDRKLTTVLAWMTPYLKKAQDHFGDQLLLLAHYYMGGEIVRLVEQFGGQIGDSYQLALMAANNPQKSVIIESAVHFMAESISILANNNQHVYITNPKSGCTMEMLAKDFMVEPAFLDLNERYGAENILPVCYMNTSGRVKAMTGAQGGAVCTSSNVKKIFQWAQKQHKKILFIPDQHMGENVAYWLGINKLAYWPGGTAGAQYSLAAQDSQTLKQFDEAELILFSSQCAVHTHYSADMCEYWHRQGYTTVVHPECRNEVIRTAHQAGSTAFIWDYVVNDRAGTRHYAIGTENHMVENVKQYCRHLGITVVNLAEAPKKDHEKGMGCGCATMSRNDPPHLVALVDLLRQGKPMAYNEVKAGDVVNEFTGMRQRLKEQDQQWVIDNAKKALEMMITITEDRL
;
A
#
# COMPACT_ATOMS: atom_id res chain seq x y z
N MET A 1 29.56 -23.44 -9.15
CA MET A 1 28.34 -22.69 -9.52
C MET A 1 27.78 -22.12 -8.23
N LEU A 2 28.21 -20.90 -7.91
CA LEU A 2 27.75 -20.16 -6.74
C LEU A 2 26.40 -19.53 -7.13
N THR A 3 25.34 -19.90 -6.44
CA THR A 3 24.04 -19.26 -6.56
C THR A 3 24.16 -17.82 -6.07
N ASP A 4 23.87 -16.88 -6.97
CA ASP A 4 23.86 -15.45 -6.71
C ASP A 4 22.78 -15.14 -5.65
N ALA A 5 23.22 -14.96 -4.40
CA ALA A 5 22.36 -14.72 -3.24
C ALA A 5 22.03 -13.23 -3.02
N SER A 6 22.32 -12.38 -4.00
CA SER A 6 22.16 -10.92 -3.92
C SER A 6 20.76 -10.43 -4.31
N THR A 7 19.97 -11.25 -5.03
CA THR A 7 18.64 -10.85 -5.50
C THR A 7 17.59 -11.13 -4.44
N TYR A 8 16.87 -10.09 -3.99
CA TYR A 8 15.67 -10.24 -3.16
C TYR A 8 14.69 -11.20 -3.84
N GLN A 9 14.43 -12.36 -3.23
CA GLN A 9 13.42 -13.31 -3.68
C GLN A 9 12.12 -12.99 -2.94
N PRO A 10 11.08 -12.48 -3.61
CA PRO A 10 9.79 -12.27 -2.96
C PRO A 10 9.26 -13.62 -2.47
N GLU A 11 8.97 -13.70 -1.17
CA GLU A 11 8.35 -14.89 -0.58
C GLU A 11 6.98 -15.11 -1.23
N LYS A 12 6.80 -16.26 -1.87
CA LYS A 12 5.50 -16.65 -2.45
C LYS A 12 4.53 -16.95 -1.31
N THR A 13 3.37 -16.30 -1.30
CA THR A 13 2.26 -16.81 -0.52
C THR A 13 1.88 -18.19 -1.01
N LEU A 14 1.67 -19.12 -0.08
CA LEU A 14 1.14 -20.46 -0.34
C LEU A 14 -0.30 -20.50 0.18
N MET A 15 -1.16 -19.56 -0.22
CA MET A 15 -2.53 -19.47 0.30
C MET A 15 -3.45 -20.47 -0.41
N SER A 16 -3.24 -21.77 -0.20
CA SER A 16 -4.14 -22.80 -0.74
C SER A 16 -5.52 -22.72 -0.09
N ILE A 17 -6.57 -22.60 -0.90
CA ILE A 17 -7.97 -22.60 -0.45
C ILE A 17 -8.29 -23.97 0.16
N THR A 18 -8.65 -23.99 1.45
CA THR A 18 -9.18 -25.18 2.12
C THR A 18 -10.55 -24.85 2.74
N ASN A 19 -11.61 -25.40 2.13
CA ASN A 19 -13.00 -25.47 2.61
C ASN A 19 -13.81 -24.16 2.77
N ASP A 20 -15.11 -24.39 3.02
CA ASP A 20 -16.32 -23.56 2.90
C ASP A 20 -16.34 -22.26 3.74
N MET A 21 -15.41 -21.38 3.45
CA MET A 21 -15.24 -20.09 4.12
C MET A 21 -16.25 -19.05 3.64
N SER A 22 -16.55 -18.07 4.50
CA SER A 22 -17.43 -16.96 4.17
C SER A 22 -16.65 -15.67 3.92
N ILE A 23 -16.99 -14.99 2.83
CA ILE A 23 -16.45 -13.68 2.45
C ILE A 23 -16.75 -12.71 3.59
N CYS A 24 -15.71 -12.16 4.23
CA CYS A 24 -15.86 -11.21 5.34
C CYS A 24 -16.18 -9.77 4.91
N GLN A 25 -16.44 -9.53 3.62
CA GLN A 25 -16.76 -8.23 3.05
C GLN A 25 -18.27 -8.06 2.96
N SER A 26 -18.77 -6.91 3.40
CA SER A 26 -20.19 -6.56 3.27
C SER A 26 -20.55 -6.28 1.82
N ASP A 27 -21.77 -6.63 1.46
CA ASP A 27 -22.34 -6.28 0.16
C ASP A 27 -22.47 -4.77 -0.01
N TYR A 28 -22.18 -4.29 -1.21
CA TYR A 28 -22.38 -2.90 -1.59
C TYR A 28 -23.76 -2.66 -2.20
N PRO A 29 -24.38 -1.50 -1.96
CA PRO A 29 -25.58 -1.11 -2.68
C PRO A 29 -25.24 -0.88 -4.17
N LEU A 30 -26.22 -1.11 -5.06
CA LEU A 30 -25.99 -1.09 -6.51
C LEU A 30 -25.48 0.26 -7.04
N ASP A 31 -25.84 1.37 -6.38
CA ASP A 31 -25.43 2.72 -6.74
C ASP A 31 -23.94 3.02 -6.46
N TRP A 32 -23.22 2.08 -5.83
CA TRP A 32 -21.77 2.19 -5.66
C TRP A 32 -20.98 1.74 -6.89
N TYR A 33 -21.57 0.89 -7.73
CA TYR A 33 -20.96 0.34 -8.94
C TYR A 33 -21.11 1.31 -10.13
N GLN A 34 -20.19 1.20 -11.09
CA GLN A 34 -20.38 1.81 -12.40
C GLN A 34 -21.58 1.19 -13.11
N GLU A 35 -22.26 1.94 -13.99
CA GLU A 35 -23.43 1.46 -14.72
C GLU A 35 -23.18 0.11 -15.44
N ASP A 36 -22.04 -0.02 -16.12
CA ASP A 36 -21.64 -1.27 -16.78
C ASP A 36 -21.35 -2.44 -15.82
N PHE A 37 -21.12 -2.16 -14.53
CA PHE A 37 -20.81 -3.16 -13.49
C PHE A 37 -22.05 -3.64 -12.75
N ILE A 38 -23.17 -2.89 -12.82
CA ILE A 38 -24.42 -3.21 -12.14
C ILE A 38 -24.91 -4.64 -12.44
N PRO A 39 -24.93 -5.14 -13.70
CA PRO A 39 -25.41 -6.51 -13.97
C PRO A 39 -24.62 -7.59 -13.23
N TYR A 40 -23.31 -7.42 -13.11
CA TYR A 40 -22.45 -8.36 -12.37
C TYR A 40 -22.68 -8.28 -10.86
N ALA A 41 -22.93 -7.07 -10.34
CA ALA A 41 -23.28 -6.87 -8.94
C ALA A 41 -24.65 -7.49 -8.61
N GLU A 42 -25.65 -7.36 -9.49
CA GLU A 42 -26.97 -8.00 -9.33
C GLU A 42 -26.85 -9.53 -9.27
N GLU A 43 -26.07 -10.14 -10.17
CA GLU A 43 -25.82 -11.58 -10.15
C GLU A 43 -25.14 -12.04 -8.85
N TYR A 44 -24.13 -11.28 -8.40
CA TYR A 44 -23.41 -11.57 -7.16
C TYR A 44 -24.31 -11.44 -5.94
N LEU A 45 -25.15 -10.39 -5.88
CA LEU A 45 -26.08 -10.17 -4.78
C LEU A 45 -27.15 -11.26 -4.73
N ALA A 46 -27.55 -11.80 -5.87
CA ALA A 46 -28.50 -12.90 -6.00
C ALA A 46 -27.93 -14.28 -5.60
N LEU A 47 -26.62 -14.41 -5.33
CA LEU A 47 -26.04 -15.67 -4.85
C LEU A 47 -26.66 -16.08 -3.51
N PRO A 48 -26.89 -17.40 -3.30
CA PRO A 48 -27.60 -17.92 -2.12
C PRO A 48 -26.86 -17.68 -0.81
N ASP A 49 -25.53 -17.54 -0.88
CA ASP A 49 -24.68 -17.21 0.25
C ASP A 49 -23.39 -16.52 -0.25
N ARG A 50 -22.56 -16.10 0.70
CA ARG A 50 -21.24 -15.51 0.46
C ARG A 50 -20.14 -16.51 0.78
N LYS A 51 -20.36 -17.79 0.50
CA LYS A 51 -19.29 -18.77 0.66
C LYS A 51 -18.34 -18.67 -0.52
N LEU A 52 -17.05 -18.84 -0.25
CA LEU A 52 -15.99 -18.80 -1.26
C LEU A 52 -16.27 -19.79 -2.41
N THR A 53 -16.83 -20.96 -2.11
CA THR A 53 -17.23 -21.98 -3.09
C THR A 53 -18.32 -21.47 -4.04
N THR A 54 -19.36 -20.85 -3.50
CA THR A 54 -20.45 -20.22 -4.27
C THR A 54 -19.95 -19.07 -5.13
N VAL A 55 -19.14 -18.18 -4.55
CA VAL A 55 -18.57 -17.03 -5.27
C VAL A 55 -17.61 -17.49 -6.37
N LEU A 56 -16.74 -18.47 -6.11
CA LEU A 56 -15.87 -19.05 -7.13
C LEU A 56 -16.65 -19.69 -8.27
N ALA A 57 -17.72 -20.42 -7.98
CA ALA A 57 -18.56 -21.02 -9.02
C ALA A 57 -19.17 -19.94 -9.94
N TRP A 58 -19.60 -18.81 -9.38
CA TRP A 58 -20.10 -17.66 -10.15
C TRP A 58 -18.99 -16.94 -10.95
N MET A 59 -17.81 -16.70 -10.36
CA MET A 59 -16.70 -16.03 -11.02
C MET A 59 -16.09 -16.86 -12.17
N THR A 60 -15.98 -18.17 -11.98
CA THR A 60 -15.28 -19.09 -12.90
C THR A 60 -15.64 -18.93 -14.38
N PRO A 61 -16.92 -18.91 -14.79
CA PRO A 61 -17.26 -18.75 -16.21
C PRO A 61 -16.78 -17.42 -16.82
N TYR A 62 -16.69 -16.34 -16.05
CA TYR A 62 -16.17 -15.05 -16.52
C TYR A 62 -14.65 -15.06 -16.62
N LEU A 63 -13.99 -15.47 -15.54
CA LEU A 63 -12.53 -15.46 -15.46
C LEU A 63 -11.91 -16.44 -16.47
N LYS A 64 -12.51 -17.62 -16.68
CA LYS A 64 -12.04 -18.56 -17.71
C LYS A 64 -12.13 -17.97 -19.12
N LYS A 65 -13.25 -17.34 -19.49
CA LYS A 65 -13.38 -16.70 -20.80
C LYS A 65 -12.29 -15.64 -21.01
N ALA A 66 -11.95 -14.89 -19.97
CA ALA A 66 -10.92 -13.87 -20.05
C ALA A 66 -9.50 -14.46 -20.10
N GLN A 67 -9.22 -15.50 -19.31
CA GLN A 67 -7.98 -16.25 -19.39
C GLN A 67 -7.81 -16.88 -20.79
N ASP A 68 -8.86 -17.45 -21.37
CA ASP A 68 -8.83 -18.02 -22.73
C ASP A 68 -8.61 -16.95 -23.81
N HIS A 69 -9.16 -15.74 -23.61
CA HIS A 69 -9.06 -14.65 -24.57
C HIS A 69 -7.69 -13.93 -24.52
N PHE A 70 -7.24 -13.56 -23.33
CA PHE A 70 -5.98 -12.84 -23.14
C PHE A 70 -4.77 -13.79 -23.09
N GLY A 71 -4.97 -15.04 -22.69
CA GLY A 71 -3.91 -16.03 -22.50
C GLY A 71 -2.80 -15.49 -21.61
N ASP A 72 -1.56 -15.63 -22.09
CA ASP A 72 -0.38 -15.17 -21.38
C ASP A 72 -0.28 -13.66 -21.23
N GLN A 73 -1.13 -12.86 -21.88
CA GLN A 73 -1.11 -11.39 -21.78
C GLN A 73 -1.72 -10.85 -20.48
N LEU A 74 -2.56 -11.64 -19.80
CA LEU A 74 -3.23 -11.22 -18.57
C LEU A 74 -2.31 -11.40 -17.36
N LEU A 75 -2.26 -10.37 -16.52
CA LEU A 75 -1.66 -10.40 -15.19
C LEU A 75 -2.66 -9.86 -14.17
N LEU A 76 -3.08 -10.72 -13.23
CA LEU A 76 -3.90 -10.33 -12.08
C LEU A 76 -3.00 -10.12 -10.87
N LEU A 77 -3.12 -8.97 -10.22
CA LEU A 77 -2.33 -8.59 -9.06
C LEU A 77 -3.26 -8.24 -7.89
N ALA A 78 -2.87 -8.59 -6.67
CA ALA A 78 -3.56 -8.13 -5.46
C ALA A 78 -2.58 -7.83 -4.32
N HIS A 79 -2.88 -6.77 -3.57
CA HIS A 79 -2.11 -6.40 -2.38
C HIS A 79 -2.55 -7.24 -1.15
N TYR A 80 -1.64 -7.48 -0.20
CA TYR A 80 -1.93 -8.21 1.05
C TYR A 80 -3.10 -7.65 1.88
N TYR A 81 -3.34 -6.33 1.80
CA TYR A 81 -4.47 -5.66 2.46
C TYR A 81 -5.82 -5.92 1.81
N MET A 82 -5.87 -6.63 0.68
CA MET A 82 -7.14 -6.98 0.07
C MET A 82 -7.94 -7.93 0.95
N GLY A 83 -9.06 -7.41 1.44
CA GLY A 83 -10.06 -8.18 2.14
C GLY A 83 -11.01 -8.93 1.22
N GLY A 84 -12.03 -9.53 1.82
CA GLY A 84 -13.11 -10.16 1.05
C GLY A 84 -12.66 -11.35 0.20
N GLU A 85 -11.67 -12.12 0.66
CA GLU A 85 -11.13 -13.27 -0.06
C GLU A 85 -10.53 -12.93 -1.43
N ILE A 86 -10.43 -11.64 -1.81
CA ILE A 86 -9.90 -11.20 -3.11
C ILE A 86 -8.48 -11.70 -3.34
N VAL A 87 -7.63 -11.69 -2.32
CA VAL A 87 -6.29 -12.30 -2.38
C VAL A 87 -6.36 -13.76 -2.86
N ARG A 88 -7.28 -14.55 -2.29
CA ARG A 88 -7.45 -15.97 -2.60
C ARG A 88 -8.10 -16.17 -3.96
N LEU A 89 -9.09 -15.34 -4.30
CA LEU A 89 -9.75 -15.37 -5.59
C LEU A 89 -8.76 -15.06 -6.71
N VAL A 90 -7.95 -14.01 -6.56
CA VAL A 90 -6.90 -13.65 -7.52
C VAL A 90 -5.89 -14.77 -7.67
N GLU A 91 -5.39 -15.35 -6.57
CA GLU A 91 -4.46 -16.48 -6.61
C GLU A 91 -5.08 -17.74 -7.25
N GLN A 92 -6.35 -18.04 -6.97
CA GLN A 92 -7.09 -19.16 -7.56
C GLN A 92 -7.19 -19.06 -9.09
N PHE A 93 -7.23 -17.83 -9.63
CA PHE A 93 -7.18 -17.57 -11.07
C PHE A 93 -5.76 -17.31 -11.60
N GLY A 94 -4.73 -17.77 -10.87
CA GLY A 94 -3.33 -17.71 -11.30
C GLY A 94 -2.67 -16.33 -11.17
N GLY A 95 -3.29 -15.43 -10.41
CA GLY A 95 -2.74 -14.11 -10.10
C GLY A 95 -1.60 -14.15 -9.08
N GLN A 96 -0.98 -12.99 -8.86
CA GLN A 96 0.15 -12.82 -7.96
C GLN A 96 -0.18 -11.87 -6.81
N ILE A 97 0.31 -12.20 -5.62
CA ILE A 97 0.10 -11.46 -4.38
C ILE A 97 1.43 -10.87 -3.93
N GLY A 98 1.40 -9.63 -3.43
CA GLY A 98 2.61 -8.99 -2.95
C GLY A 98 2.38 -7.68 -2.21
N ASP A 99 3.46 -7.14 -1.67
CA ASP A 99 3.52 -5.74 -1.24
C ASP A 99 3.69 -4.83 -2.47
N SER A 100 3.53 -3.51 -2.28
CA SER A 100 3.57 -2.57 -3.40
C SER A 100 4.88 -2.57 -4.20
N TYR A 101 6.02 -2.90 -3.59
CA TYR A 101 7.30 -3.00 -4.30
C TYR A 101 7.33 -4.26 -5.17
N GLN A 102 6.90 -5.39 -4.62
CA GLN A 102 6.84 -6.66 -5.33
C GLN A 102 5.91 -6.58 -6.55
N LEU A 103 4.70 -6.01 -6.39
CA LEU A 103 3.73 -5.88 -7.47
C LEU A 103 4.25 -5.00 -8.63
N ALA A 104 4.93 -3.90 -8.30
CA ALA A 104 5.57 -3.01 -9.28
C ALA A 104 6.62 -3.75 -10.12
N LEU A 105 7.46 -4.56 -9.48
CA LEU A 105 8.46 -5.37 -10.18
C LEU A 105 7.85 -6.51 -11.00
N MET A 106 6.80 -7.17 -10.49
CA MET A 106 6.10 -8.24 -11.21
C MET A 106 5.57 -7.74 -12.55
N ALA A 107 5.01 -6.53 -12.59
CA ALA A 107 4.54 -5.93 -13.84
C ALA A 107 5.70 -5.54 -14.78
N ALA A 108 6.69 -4.82 -14.26
CA ALA A 108 7.81 -4.30 -15.06
C ALA A 108 8.68 -5.41 -15.68
N ASN A 109 8.91 -6.50 -14.92
CA ASN A 109 9.75 -7.62 -15.35
C ASN A 109 9.03 -8.63 -16.26
N ASN A 110 7.74 -8.43 -16.56
CA ASN A 110 6.96 -9.31 -17.42
C ASN A 110 6.36 -8.55 -18.63
N PRO A 111 7.20 -8.09 -19.58
CA PRO A 111 6.77 -7.24 -20.71
C PRO A 111 5.77 -7.92 -21.67
N GLN A 112 5.63 -9.24 -21.60
CA GLN A 112 4.61 -10.02 -22.30
C GLN A 112 3.20 -9.81 -21.74
N LYS A 113 3.06 -9.30 -20.51
CA LYS A 113 1.78 -9.01 -19.85
C LYS A 113 1.25 -7.65 -20.30
N SER A 114 0.46 -7.61 -21.36
CA SER A 114 -0.11 -6.36 -21.89
C SER A 114 -1.38 -5.88 -21.17
N VAL A 115 -2.06 -6.75 -20.42
CA VAL A 115 -3.25 -6.40 -19.63
C VAL A 115 -2.99 -6.71 -18.16
N ILE A 116 -2.76 -5.68 -17.37
CA ILE A 116 -2.45 -5.77 -15.94
C ILE A 116 -3.64 -5.25 -15.16
N ILE A 117 -4.23 -6.09 -14.31
CA ILE A 117 -5.36 -5.72 -13.45
C ILE A 117 -4.91 -5.81 -12.01
N GLU A 118 -4.88 -4.67 -11.34
CA GLU A 118 -4.49 -4.56 -9.95
C GLU A 118 -5.71 -4.36 -9.05
N SER A 119 -5.91 -5.31 -8.14
CA SER A 119 -6.82 -5.20 -7.01
C SER A 119 -6.06 -4.57 -5.84
N ALA A 120 -6.08 -3.24 -5.79
CA ALA A 120 -5.40 -2.45 -4.77
C ALA A 120 -6.00 -1.02 -4.69
N VAL A 121 -5.15 -0.03 -4.47
CA VAL A 121 -5.49 1.41 -4.45
C VAL A 121 -4.68 2.16 -5.51
N HIS A 122 -5.18 3.33 -5.90
CA HIS A 122 -4.74 4.04 -7.09
C HIS A 122 -3.22 4.27 -7.19
N PHE A 123 -2.55 4.69 -6.11
CA PHE A 123 -1.11 4.96 -6.17
C PHE A 123 -0.27 3.71 -6.47
N MET A 124 -0.75 2.51 -6.13
CA MET A 124 -0.06 1.26 -6.44
C MET A 124 -0.14 1.01 -7.96
N ALA A 125 -1.33 1.17 -8.53
CA ALA A 125 -1.57 1.00 -9.96
C ALA A 125 -0.85 2.06 -10.79
N GLU A 126 -0.78 3.27 -10.26
CA GLU A 126 -0.02 4.35 -10.89
C GLU A 126 1.49 4.05 -10.88
N SER A 127 2.02 3.47 -9.80
CA SER A 127 3.43 3.09 -9.72
C SER A 127 3.76 1.98 -10.72
N ILE A 128 2.86 1.02 -10.92
CA ILE A 128 2.96 0.03 -12.00
C ILE A 128 2.93 0.72 -13.36
N SER A 129 1.97 1.63 -13.61
CA SER A 129 1.85 2.37 -14.87
C SER A 129 3.09 3.21 -15.21
N ILE A 130 3.78 3.76 -14.21
CA ILE A 130 5.02 4.52 -14.39
C ILE A 130 6.18 3.62 -14.85
N LEU A 131 6.25 2.39 -14.34
CA LEU A 131 7.30 1.42 -14.71
C LEU A 131 6.94 0.56 -15.93
N ALA A 132 5.67 0.55 -16.31
CA ALA A 132 5.13 -0.24 -17.41
C ALA A 132 5.82 0.08 -18.74
N ASN A 133 5.96 -0.95 -19.57
CA ASN A 133 6.39 -0.81 -20.96
C ASN A 133 5.23 -0.24 -21.80
N ASN A 134 5.55 0.36 -22.95
CA ASN A 134 4.56 1.05 -23.81
C ASN A 134 3.39 0.16 -24.29
N ASN A 135 3.56 -1.17 -24.29
CA ASN A 135 2.55 -2.15 -24.68
C ASN A 135 1.70 -2.68 -23.51
N GLN A 136 1.96 -2.22 -22.28
CA GLN A 136 1.26 -2.68 -21.09
C GLN A 136 0.22 -1.64 -20.65
N HIS A 137 -1.00 -2.11 -20.44
CA HIS A 137 -2.11 -1.33 -19.93
C HIS A 137 -2.42 -1.76 -18.50
N VAL A 138 -2.54 -0.78 -17.61
CA VAL A 138 -2.74 -1.01 -16.18
C VAL A 138 -4.14 -0.56 -15.79
N TYR A 139 -4.89 -1.43 -15.12
CA TYR A 139 -6.24 -1.18 -14.69
C TYR A 139 -6.37 -1.42 -13.19
N ILE A 140 -7.15 -0.58 -12.51
CA ILE A 140 -7.57 -0.82 -11.13
C ILE A 140 -8.99 -1.38 -11.11
N THR A 141 -9.31 -2.33 -10.24
CA THR A 141 -10.65 -2.95 -10.18
C THR A 141 -11.74 -1.97 -9.77
N ASN A 142 -11.54 -1.20 -8.70
CA ASN A 142 -12.44 -0.10 -8.35
C ASN A 142 -11.74 1.27 -8.49
N PRO A 143 -12.22 2.17 -9.37
CA PRO A 143 -11.59 3.46 -9.61
C PRO A 143 -11.67 4.43 -8.41
N LYS A 144 -12.56 4.16 -7.45
CA LYS A 144 -12.70 4.92 -6.21
C LYS A 144 -11.71 4.43 -5.14
N SER A 145 -10.96 3.35 -5.34
CA SER A 145 -10.00 2.84 -4.34
C SER A 145 -8.78 3.76 -4.21
N GLY A 146 -8.77 4.64 -3.20
CA GLY A 146 -7.67 5.56 -2.88
C GLY A 146 -6.95 5.24 -1.56
N CYS A 147 -6.26 6.20 -0.98
CA CYS A 147 -5.63 6.06 0.34
C CYS A 147 -5.76 7.35 1.13
N THR A 148 -6.38 7.31 2.31
CA THR A 148 -6.63 8.51 3.12
C THR A 148 -5.35 9.25 3.51
N MET A 149 -4.23 8.53 3.66
CA MET A 149 -2.94 9.13 3.95
C MET A 149 -2.39 9.91 2.74
N GLU A 150 -2.52 9.35 1.53
CA GLU A 150 -2.13 10.01 0.28
C GLU A 150 -3.07 11.19 -0.06
N MET A 151 -4.36 11.10 0.30
CA MET A 151 -5.33 12.20 0.15
C MET A 151 -4.93 13.46 0.93
N LEU A 152 -4.15 13.31 1.99
CA LEU A 152 -3.58 14.41 2.78
C LEU A 152 -2.17 14.80 2.35
N ALA A 153 -1.69 14.29 1.20
CA ALA A 153 -0.36 14.57 0.66
C ALA A 153 -0.38 14.64 -0.87
N LYS A 154 -1.39 15.30 -1.44
CA LYS A 154 -1.42 15.60 -2.87
C LYS A 154 -0.28 16.55 -3.25
N ASP A 155 0.09 16.59 -4.53
CA ASP A 155 1.15 17.43 -5.08
C ASP A 155 1.07 18.88 -4.60
N PHE A 156 -0.09 19.52 -4.72
CA PHE A 156 -0.29 20.91 -4.28
C PHE A 156 -0.19 21.13 -2.75
N MET A 157 -0.28 20.05 -1.94
CA MET A 157 -0.07 20.11 -0.49
C MET A 157 1.39 19.93 -0.11
N VAL A 158 2.15 19.20 -0.93
CA VAL A 158 3.55 18.86 -0.71
C VAL A 158 4.50 19.88 -1.35
N GLU A 159 4.11 20.48 -2.48
CA GLU A 159 4.90 21.47 -3.22
C GLU A 159 5.42 22.63 -2.36
N PRO A 160 4.63 23.25 -1.46
CA PRO A 160 5.16 24.28 -0.56
C PRO A 160 6.35 23.82 0.30
N ALA A 161 6.38 22.55 0.72
CA ALA A 161 7.51 22.00 1.48
C ALA A 161 8.78 21.97 0.63
N PHE A 162 8.68 21.56 -0.64
CA PHE A 162 9.82 21.58 -1.56
C PHE A 162 10.31 23.02 -1.79
N LEU A 163 9.40 23.95 -2.08
CA LEU A 163 9.76 25.33 -2.40
C LEU A 163 10.47 26.02 -1.23
N ASP A 164 9.86 26.02 -0.04
CA ASP A 164 10.41 26.72 1.12
C ASP A 164 11.72 26.10 1.63
N LEU A 165 11.82 24.76 1.62
CA LEU A 165 13.06 24.10 2.03
C LEU A 165 14.18 24.34 1.02
N ASN A 166 13.88 24.33 -0.28
CA ASN A 166 14.86 24.61 -1.31
C ASN A 166 15.29 26.08 -1.30
N GLU A 167 14.37 27.03 -1.06
CA GLU A 167 14.69 28.45 -0.91
C GLU A 167 15.60 28.69 0.30
N ARG A 168 15.28 28.07 1.45
CA ARG A 168 16.03 28.28 2.69
C ARG A 168 17.39 27.58 2.72
N TYR A 169 17.47 26.36 2.20
CA TYR A 169 18.65 25.50 2.38
C TYR A 169 19.41 25.17 1.09
N GLY A 170 18.86 25.50 -0.09
CA GLY A 170 19.37 25.05 -1.38
C GLY A 170 18.86 23.65 -1.74
N ALA A 171 18.37 23.47 -2.97
CA ALA A 171 17.79 22.21 -3.43
C ALA A 171 18.80 21.04 -3.39
N GLU A 172 20.09 21.34 -3.55
CA GLU A 172 21.17 20.37 -3.46
C GLU A 172 21.38 19.81 -2.04
N ASN A 173 20.91 20.51 -1.00
CA ASN A 173 21.07 20.12 0.41
C ASN A 173 19.84 19.42 0.99
N ILE A 174 18.76 19.29 0.21
CA ILE A 174 17.54 18.55 0.56
C ILE A 174 17.48 17.26 -0.25
N LEU A 175 17.22 16.15 0.44
CA LEU A 175 16.99 14.85 -0.16
C LEU A 175 15.56 14.38 0.14
N PRO A 176 14.63 14.46 -0.81
CA PRO A 176 13.32 13.90 -0.60
C PRO A 176 13.35 12.37 -0.64
N VAL A 177 12.62 11.74 0.28
CA VAL A 177 12.28 10.32 0.24
C VAL A 177 10.76 10.26 0.34
N CYS A 178 10.09 9.76 -0.68
CA CYS A 178 8.65 9.56 -0.62
C CYS A 178 8.32 8.08 -0.42
N TYR A 179 7.34 7.83 0.43
CA TYR A 179 6.77 6.52 0.62
C TYR A 179 5.97 6.13 -0.63
N MET A 180 5.87 4.83 -0.88
CA MET A 180 5.12 4.30 -2.03
C MET A 180 3.67 4.80 -2.04
N ASN A 181 3.11 5.03 -0.86
CA ASN A 181 1.78 5.58 -0.61
C ASN A 181 1.69 7.10 -0.88
N THR A 182 2.13 7.50 -2.07
CA THR A 182 2.08 8.88 -2.60
C THR A 182 1.71 8.84 -4.08
N SER A 183 1.15 9.91 -4.64
CA SER A 183 0.85 9.97 -6.08
C SER A 183 2.12 9.95 -6.94
N GLY A 184 1.96 9.59 -8.22
CA GLY A 184 3.01 9.65 -9.23
C GLY A 184 3.62 11.05 -9.36
N ARG A 185 2.83 12.10 -9.12
CA ARG A 185 3.31 13.49 -9.12
C ARG A 185 4.29 13.77 -7.97
N VAL A 186 4.00 13.30 -6.75
CA VAL A 186 4.92 13.42 -5.61
C VAL A 186 6.16 12.56 -5.81
N LYS A 187 6.01 11.37 -6.40
CA LYS A 187 7.15 10.54 -6.83
C LYS A 187 8.03 11.27 -7.86
N ALA A 188 7.42 11.99 -8.81
CA ALA A 188 8.12 12.78 -9.80
C ALA A 188 8.89 13.95 -9.20
N MET A 189 8.28 14.72 -8.28
CA MET A 189 8.99 15.77 -7.53
C MET A 189 10.19 15.19 -6.76
N THR A 190 10.00 14.03 -6.12
CA THR A 190 11.07 13.33 -5.41
C THR A 190 12.22 12.95 -6.34
N GLY A 191 11.93 12.31 -7.48
CA GLY A 191 12.95 11.87 -8.42
C GLY A 191 13.62 13.02 -9.18
N ALA A 192 12.91 14.12 -9.43
CA ALA A 192 13.47 15.33 -10.02
C ALA A 192 14.57 15.96 -9.15
N GLN A 193 14.50 15.76 -7.82
CA GLN A 193 15.50 16.23 -6.85
C GLN A 193 16.45 15.10 -6.38
N GLY A 194 16.53 13.99 -7.14
CA GLY A 194 17.48 12.90 -6.87
C GLY A 194 17.15 12.06 -5.63
N GLY A 195 15.89 12.09 -5.19
CA GLY A 195 15.37 11.29 -4.10
C GLY A 195 15.03 9.85 -4.49
N ALA A 196 14.44 9.12 -3.54
CA ALA A 196 14.03 7.73 -3.72
C ALA A 196 12.60 7.48 -3.23
N VAL A 197 11.93 6.50 -3.82
CA VAL A 197 10.73 5.90 -3.23
C VAL A 197 11.14 4.90 -2.12
N CYS A 198 10.29 4.66 -1.12
CA CYS A 198 10.46 3.54 -0.19
C CYS A 198 9.13 2.84 0.14
N THR A 199 9.21 1.63 0.70
CA THR A 199 8.10 0.84 1.25
C THR A 199 8.43 0.42 2.68
N SER A 200 7.43 -0.10 3.42
CA SER A 200 7.67 -0.58 4.79
C SER A 200 8.68 -1.72 4.84
N SER A 201 8.89 -2.44 3.73
CA SER A 201 9.87 -3.53 3.61
C SER A 201 11.30 -3.05 3.41
N ASN A 202 11.54 -1.89 2.78
CA ASN A 202 12.89 -1.41 2.46
C ASN A 202 13.27 -0.07 3.11
N VAL A 203 12.36 0.59 3.84
CA VAL A 203 12.55 1.95 4.39
C VAL A 203 13.86 2.11 5.18
N LYS A 204 14.26 1.10 5.97
CA LYS A 204 15.52 1.13 6.72
C LYS A 204 16.73 1.23 5.78
N LYS A 205 16.76 0.43 4.71
CA LYS A 205 17.82 0.47 3.69
C LYS A 205 17.86 1.82 2.98
N ILE A 206 16.69 2.33 2.57
CA ILE A 206 16.58 3.63 1.89
C ILE A 206 17.10 4.76 2.79
N PHE A 207 16.75 4.78 4.07
CA PHE A 207 17.22 5.82 4.98
C PHE A 207 18.71 5.69 5.34
N GLN A 208 19.24 4.47 5.43
CA GLN A 208 20.69 4.26 5.58
C GLN A 208 21.46 4.81 4.36
N TRP A 209 20.92 4.66 3.15
CA TRP A 209 21.47 5.31 1.96
C TRP A 209 21.31 6.84 2.02
N ALA A 210 20.15 7.33 2.45
CA ALA A 210 19.85 8.76 2.54
C ALA A 210 20.77 9.50 3.52
N GLN A 211 21.07 8.90 4.68
CA GLN A 211 22.03 9.46 5.65
C GLN A 211 23.44 9.63 5.08
N LYS A 212 23.87 8.73 4.18
CA LYS A 212 25.18 8.82 3.51
C LYS A 212 25.26 9.95 2.49
N GLN A 213 24.13 10.55 2.10
CA GLN A 213 24.12 11.69 1.18
C GLN A 213 24.50 13.01 1.86
N HIS A 214 24.55 13.04 3.21
CA HIS A 214 24.87 14.24 3.99
C HIS A 214 23.95 15.44 3.70
N LYS A 215 22.67 15.16 3.42
CA LYS A 215 21.59 16.13 3.14
C LYS A 215 20.53 16.06 4.22
N LYS A 216 19.73 17.11 4.37
CA LYS A 216 18.49 17.06 5.16
C LYS A 216 17.48 16.18 4.43
N ILE A 217 16.88 15.21 5.12
CA ILE A 217 15.91 14.30 4.51
C ILE A 217 14.51 14.89 4.65
N LEU A 218 13.77 15.04 3.56
CA LEU A 218 12.33 15.32 3.58
C LEU A 218 11.58 14.00 3.37
N PHE A 219 10.88 13.50 4.38
CA PHE A 219 10.11 12.26 4.29
C PHE A 219 8.62 12.52 4.14
N ILE A 220 8.01 11.91 3.13
CA ILE A 220 6.61 12.12 2.74
C ILE A 220 5.90 10.76 2.58
N PRO A 221 4.65 10.56 3.02
CA PRO A 221 3.82 11.49 3.76
C PRO A 221 3.62 11.05 5.22
N ASP A 222 4.14 9.90 5.64
CA ASP A 222 3.77 9.28 6.92
C ASP A 222 4.73 9.70 8.04
N GLN A 223 4.21 10.52 8.96
CA GLN A 223 5.00 10.96 10.11
C GLN A 223 5.41 9.79 11.02
N HIS A 224 4.54 8.80 11.23
CA HIS A 224 4.81 7.72 12.17
C HIS A 224 5.84 6.76 11.61
N MET A 225 5.75 6.41 10.33
CA MET A 225 6.83 5.70 9.66
C MET A 225 8.16 6.46 9.79
N GLY A 226 8.16 7.78 9.58
CA GLY A 226 9.34 8.63 9.73
C GLY A 226 9.92 8.63 11.14
N GLU A 227 9.08 8.80 12.17
CA GLU A 227 9.43 8.70 13.59
C GLU A 227 10.02 7.32 13.94
N ASN A 228 9.43 6.25 13.38
CA ASN A 228 9.87 4.89 13.63
C ASN A 228 11.24 4.61 13.01
N VAL A 229 11.47 5.12 11.80
CA VAL A 229 12.79 5.04 11.15
C VAL A 229 13.81 5.87 11.91
N ALA A 230 13.44 7.06 12.36
CA ALA A 230 14.28 7.90 13.20
C ALA A 230 14.70 7.17 14.48
N TYR A 231 13.75 6.52 15.15
CA TYR A 231 14.01 5.68 16.32
C TYR A 231 14.98 4.52 16.00
N TRP A 232 14.76 3.78 14.91
CA TRP A 232 15.61 2.63 14.57
C TRP A 232 17.03 3.01 14.14
N LEU A 233 17.20 4.18 13.52
CA LEU A 233 18.48 4.63 12.98
C LEU A 233 19.16 5.72 13.84
N GLY A 234 18.59 6.04 15.00
CA GLY A 234 19.16 7.02 15.93
C GLY A 234 19.14 8.46 15.43
N ILE A 235 18.20 8.83 14.56
CA ILE A 235 18.00 10.22 14.10
C ILE A 235 17.22 10.97 15.18
N ASN A 236 17.83 11.99 15.79
CA ASN A 236 17.25 12.67 16.95
C ASN A 236 16.74 14.08 16.65
N LYS A 237 17.09 14.67 15.51
CA LYS A 237 16.72 16.02 15.13
C LYS A 237 15.62 16.00 14.08
N LEU A 238 14.38 16.06 14.56
CA LEU A 238 13.17 16.03 13.74
C LEU A 238 12.53 17.42 13.62
N ALA A 239 12.02 17.73 12.44
CA ALA A 239 11.08 18.84 12.21
C ALA A 239 9.82 18.31 11.50
N TYR A 240 8.72 19.04 11.62
CA TYR A 240 7.40 18.59 11.15
C TYR A 240 6.81 19.62 10.21
N TRP A 241 6.58 19.22 8.96
CA TRP A 241 5.76 19.96 8.01
C TRP A 241 4.32 19.47 8.11
N PRO A 242 3.30 20.33 8.30
CA PRO A 242 1.93 19.87 8.45
C PRO A 242 1.40 19.10 7.23
N GLY A 243 0.56 18.09 7.44
CA GLY A 243 -0.14 17.40 6.36
C GLY A 243 -1.36 18.18 5.84
N GLY A 244 -1.91 17.75 4.71
CA GLY A 244 -3.21 18.21 4.20
C GLY A 244 -3.23 19.69 3.80
N THR A 245 -4.40 20.32 3.99
CA THR A 245 -4.60 21.75 3.68
C THR A 245 -3.73 22.66 4.55
N ALA A 246 -3.37 22.23 5.76
CA ALA A 246 -2.43 22.98 6.60
C ALA A 246 -1.04 23.01 5.96
N GLY A 247 -0.58 21.88 5.39
CA GLY A 247 0.68 21.80 4.64
C GLY A 247 0.68 22.67 3.40
N ALA A 248 -0.45 22.74 2.69
CA ALA A 248 -0.62 23.59 1.50
C ALA A 248 -0.52 25.09 1.79
N GLN A 249 -0.82 25.50 3.04
CA GLN A 249 -0.82 26.91 3.48
C GLN A 249 0.37 27.23 4.38
N TYR A 250 1.22 26.25 4.68
CA TYR A 250 2.36 26.43 5.56
C TYR A 250 3.46 27.20 4.84
N SER A 251 4.03 28.18 5.52
CA SER A 251 5.22 28.90 5.07
C SER A 251 6.26 28.87 6.17
N LEU A 252 7.43 28.29 5.87
CA LEU A 252 8.55 28.20 6.79
C LEU A 252 9.10 29.60 7.12
N ALA A 253 9.15 30.50 6.13
CA ALA A 253 9.62 31.87 6.32
C ALA A 253 8.76 32.69 7.30
N ALA A 254 7.48 32.32 7.49
CA ALA A 254 6.55 32.98 8.39
C ALA A 254 6.58 32.41 9.84
N GLN A 255 7.39 31.38 10.11
CA GLN A 255 7.44 30.74 11.42
C GLN A 255 8.26 31.53 12.44
N ASP A 256 8.02 31.26 13.72
CA ASP A 256 8.81 31.84 14.80
C ASP A 256 10.27 31.35 14.80
N SER A 257 11.13 32.06 15.54
CA SER A 257 12.56 31.77 15.60
C SER A 257 12.87 30.39 16.18
N GLN A 258 12.01 29.85 17.04
CA GLN A 258 12.18 28.53 17.63
C GLN A 258 11.93 27.43 16.59
N THR A 259 10.86 27.56 15.81
CA THR A 259 10.50 26.65 14.73
C THR A 259 11.54 26.70 13.63
N LEU A 260 11.97 27.90 13.21
CA LEU A 260 13.05 28.05 12.24
C LEU A 260 14.32 27.34 12.69
N LYS A 261 14.73 27.52 13.95
CA LYS A 261 15.88 26.82 14.53
C LYS A 261 15.71 25.31 14.51
N GLN A 262 14.52 24.80 14.79
CA GLN A 262 14.23 23.35 14.72
C GLN A 262 14.44 22.82 13.30
N PHE A 263 13.94 23.51 12.26
CA PHE A 263 14.18 23.12 10.87
C PHE A 263 15.66 23.27 10.46
N ASP A 264 16.34 24.31 10.93
CA ASP A 264 17.78 24.53 10.66
C ASP A 264 18.64 23.39 11.23
N GLU A 265 18.27 22.87 12.40
CA GLU A 265 18.98 21.77 13.06
C GLU A 265 18.51 20.37 12.59
N ALA A 266 17.33 20.25 11.97
CA ALA A 266 16.74 18.98 11.59
C ALA A 266 17.61 18.17 10.62
N GLU A 267 17.74 16.88 10.90
CA GLU A 267 18.29 15.86 9.99
C GLU A 267 17.18 15.24 9.14
N LEU A 268 15.98 15.13 9.73
CA LEU A 268 14.79 14.57 9.10
C LEU A 268 13.59 15.49 9.30
N ILE A 269 12.96 15.87 8.20
CA ILE A 269 11.75 16.69 8.13
C ILE A 269 10.62 15.76 7.72
N LEU A 270 9.58 15.67 8.54
CA LEU A 270 8.45 14.78 8.34
C LEU A 270 7.26 15.56 7.81
N PHE A 271 6.76 15.19 6.63
CA PHE A 271 5.45 15.63 6.18
C PHE A 271 4.38 14.89 6.99
N SER A 272 3.46 15.61 7.62
CA SER A 272 2.67 15.10 8.75
C SER A 272 1.30 14.56 8.34
N SER A 273 1.28 13.62 7.38
CA SER A 273 0.12 12.74 7.17
C SER A 273 0.30 11.44 7.97
N GLN A 274 -0.75 10.62 8.01
CA GLN A 274 -0.78 9.38 8.78
C GLN A 274 -1.83 8.40 8.25
N CYS A 275 -1.62 7.11 8.50
CA CYS A 275 -2.63 6.09 8.24
C CYS A 275 -3.66 6.01 9.39
N ALA A 276 -4.94 6.25 9.07
CA ALA A 276 -6.03 6.17 10.05
C ALA A 276 -6.22 4.75 10.63
N VAL A 277 -5.87 3.72 9.86
CA VAL A 277 -5.95 2.32 10.28
C VAL A 277 -4.93 2.01 11.38
N HIS A 278 -3.68 2.43 11.20
CA HIS A 278 -2.59 2.08 12.11
C HIS A 278 -2.51 2.97 13.35
N THR A 279 -3.06 4.18 13.28
CA THR A 279 -3.20 5.09 14.44
C THR A 279 -4.31 4.68 15.42
N HIS A 280 -5.10 3.66 15.09
CA HIS A 280 -6.07 3.01 15.98
C HIS A 280 -5.40 2.23 17.12
N TYR A 281 -4.21 1.69 16.88
CA TYR A 281 -3.50 0.84 17.85
C TYR A 281 -2.79 1.68 18.92
N SER A 282 -2.77 1.17 20.16
CA SER A 282 -2.08 1.80 21.30
C SER A 282 -1.13 0.83 22.00
N ALA A 283 -0.18 1.39 22.77
CA ALA A 283 0.76 0.60 23.58
C ALA A 283 0.03 -0.31 24.58
N ASP A 284 -1.04 0.18 25.23
CA ASP A 284 -1.85 -0.58 26.18
C ASP A 284 -2.41 -1.89 25.59
N MET A 285 -2.76 -1.88 24.29
CA MET A 285 -3.22 -3.09 23.60
C MET A 285 -2.09 -4.12 23.50
N CYS A 286 -0.87 -3.70 23.18
CA CYS A 286 0.30 -4.59 23.17
C CYS A 286 0.53 -5.21 24.55
N GLU A 287 0.57 -4.38 25.59
CA GLU A 287 0.79 -4.87 26.96
C GLU A 287 -0.31 -5.82 27.44
N TYR A 288 -1.57 -5.56 27.06
CA TYR A 288 -2.66 -6.47 27.36
C TYR A 288 -2.38 -7.87 26.80
N TRP A 289 -2.04 -7.96 25.52
CA TRP A 289 -1.77 -9.24 24.86
C TRP A 289 -0.50 -9.92 25.37
N HIS A 290 0.52 -9.15 25.76
CA HIS A 290 1.69 -9.70 26.47
C HIS A 290 1.28 -10.42 27.76
N ARG A 291 0.41 -9.81 28.57
CA ARG A 291 -0.12 -10.42 29.81
C ARG A 291 -0.94 -11.68 29.54
N GLN A 292 -1.52 -11.82 28.34
CA GLN A 292 -2.22 -13.02 27.90
C GLN A 292 -1.28 -14.08 27.27
N GLY A 293 0.04 -13.83 27.21
CA GLY A 293 1.01 -14.74 26.63
C GLY A 293 1.11 -14.70 25.10
N TYR A 294 0.63 -13.63 24.45
CA TYR A 294 0.70 -13.47 23.00
C TYR A 294 1.95 -12.67 22.60
N THR A 295 2.59 -13.08 21.50
CA THR A 295 3.59 -12.26 20.81
C THR A 295 2.89 -11.23 19.94
N THR A 296 3.28 -9.96 20.07
CA THR A 296 2.68 -8.84 19.36
C THR A 296 3.51 -8.46 18.14
N VAL A 297 2.88 -8.40 16.98
CA VAL A 297 3.53 -8.08 15.69
C VAL A 297 2.74 -6.98 15.01
N VAL A 298 3.36 -5.83 14.72
CA VAL A 298 2.66 -4.64 14.25
C VAL A 298 3.25 -4.08 12.94
N HIS A 299 2.45 -3.31 12.21
CA HIS A 299 2.95 -2.59 11.05
C HIS A 299 3.69 -1.30 11.49
N PRO A 300 4.76 -0.89 10.79
CA PRO A 300 5.54 0.31 11.14
C PRO A 300 4.88 1.65 10.82
N GLU A 301 3.64 1.66 10.34
CA GLU A 301 2.80 2.87 10.27
C GLU A 301 2.09 3.16 11.61
N CYS A 302 2.19 2.26 12.60
CA CYS A 302 1.70 2.50 13.95
C CYS A 302 2.53 3.59 14.65
N ARG A 303 1.91 4.29 15.61
CA ARG A 303 2.60 5.30 16.44
C ARG A 303 3.85 4.70 17.12
N ASN A 304 4.85 5.55 17.35
CA ASN A 304 6.13 5.10 17.89
C ASN A 304 6.02 4.39 19.26
N GLU A 305 5.08 4.80 20.11
CA GLU A 305 4.77 4.12 21.37
C GLU A 305 4.36 2.64 21.17
N VAL A 306 3.61 2.34 20.11
CA VAL A 306 3.22 0.97 19.75
C VAL A 306 4.43 0.19 19.27
N ILE A 307 5.28 0.80 18.42
CA ILE A 307 6.50 0.16 17.90
C ILE A 307 7.48 -0.17 19.03
N ARG A 308 7.61 0.72 20.02
CA ARG A 308 8.48 0.49 21.20
C ARG A 308 7.96 -0.63 22.10
N THR A 309 6.65 -0.85 22.12
CA THR A 309 6.01 -1.84 22.99
C THR A 309 5.83 -3.19 22.30
N ALA A 310 5.64 -3.23 20.97
CA ALA A 310 5.46 -4.47 20.24
C ALA A 310 6.73 -5.34 20.25
N HIS A 311 6.55 -6.67 20.22
CA HIS A 311 7.70 -7.58 20.13
C HIS A 311 8.40 -7.51 18.78
N GLN A 312 7.62 -7.31 17.71
CA GLN A 312 8.13 -7.19 16.35
C GLN A 312 7.36 -6.15 15.55
N ALA A 313 8.05 -5.51 14.59
CA ALA A 313 7.44 -4.57 13.65
C ALA A 313 8.02 -4.75 12.25
N GLY A 314 7.14 -4.80 11.24
CA GLY A 314 7.56 -4.92 9.84
C GLY A 314 6.42 -4.81 8.84
N SER A 315 6.75 -4.88 7.55
CA SER A 315 5.78 -4.83 6.44
C SER A 315 4.74 -5.95 6.52
N THR A 316 3.72 -5.87 5.68
CA THR A 316 2.72 -6.93 5.53
C THR A 316 3.35 -8.28 5.19
N ALA A 317 4.29 -8.30 4.24
CA ALA A 317 5.05 -9.50 3.89
C ALA A 317 5.82 -10.07 5.10
N PHE A 318 6.49 -9.20 5.87
CA PHE A 318 7.18 -9.62 7.11
C PHE A 318 6.22 -10.20 8.15
N ILE A 319 5.09 -9.53 8.42
CA ILE A 319 4.10 -10.02 9.39
C ILE A 319 3.56 -11.38 8.97
N TRP A 320 3.24 -11.54 7.67
CA TRP A 320 2.78 -12.80 7.11
C TRP A 320 3.80 -13.90 7.36
N ASP A 321 5.04 -13.73 6.90
CA ASP A 321 6.13 -14.68 7.08
C ASP A 321 6.39 -15.04 8.55
N TYR A 322 6.53 -14.02 9.39
CA TYR A 322 6.87 -14.18 10.80
C TYR A 322 5.84 -15.01 11.55
N VAL A 323 4.55 -14.79 11.28
CA VAL A 323 3.44 -15.50 11.95
C VAL A 323 3.20 -16.87 11.34
N VAL A 324 3.18 -16.98 10.02
CA VAL A 324 2.85 -18.23 9.33
C VAL A 324 3.94 -19.28 9.50
N ASN A 325 5.20 -18.88 9.40
CA ASN A 325 6.32 -19.82 9.54
C ASN A 325 6.64 -20.15 11.00
N ASP A 326 6.17 -19.35 11.96
CA ASP A 326 6.32 -19.54 13.42
C ASP A 326 7.65 -20.20 13.82
N ARG A 327 8.77 -19.66 13.31
CA ARG A 327 10.09 -20.30 13.45
C ARG A 327 10.51 -20.48 14.91
N ALA A 328 9.94 -19.69 15.82
CA ALA A 328 10.18 -19.75 17.25
C ALA A 328 9.22 -20.70 18.02
N GLY A 329 8.18 -21.24 17.37
CA GLY A 329 7.19 -22.11 18.03
C GLY A 329 6.29 -21.38 19.03
N THR A 330 6.02 -20.10 18.78
CA THR A 330 5.24 -19.15 19.59
C THR A 330 3.76 -19.55 19.72
N ARG A 331 3.16 -20.02 18.62
CA ARG A 331 1.74 -20.43 18.50
C ARG A 331 0.65 -19.38 18.79
N HIS A 332 0.95 -18.25 19.43
CA HIS A 332 -0.04 -17.22 19.82
C HIS A 332 0.42 -15.82 19.41
N TYR A 333 -0.30 -15.22 18.47
CA TYR A 333 0.06 -13.92 17.89
C TYR A 333 -1.07 -12.89 17.96
N ALA A 334 -0.75 -11.67 18.37
CA ALA A 334 -1.63 -10.53 18.31
C ALA A 334 -1.09 -9.53 17.26
N ILE A 335 -1.84 -9.34 16.17
CA ILE A 335 -1.36 -8.59 15.00
C ILE A 335 -2.01 -7.21 14.95
N GLY A 336 -1.19 -6.15 14.87
CA GLY A 336 -1.64 -4.76 14.71
C GLY A 336 -1.38 -4.25 13.29
N THR A 337 -2.33 -4.48 12.38
CA THR A 337 -2.31 -3.94 11.01
C THR A 337 -3.73 -3.88 10.44
N GLU A 338 -3.93 -3.68 9.16
CA GLU A 338 -5.25 -3.70 8.53
C GLU A 338 -6.03 -5.01 8.86
N ASN A 339 -7.31 -4.88 9.25
CA ASN A 339 -8.09 -5.97 9.82
C ASN A 339 -8.30 -7.16 8.88
N HIS A 340 -8.51 -6.93 7.58
CA HIS A 340 -8.68 -8.03 6.64
C HIS A 340 -7.40 -8.86 6.49
N MET A 341 -6.22 -8.23 6.51
CA MET A 341 -4.97 -8.97 6.55
C MET A 341 -4.88 -9.85 7.81
N VAL A 342 -5.25 -9.32 8.98
CA VAL A 342 -5.26 -10.13 10.22
C VAL A 342 -6.19 -11.33 10.11
N GLU A 343 -7.40 -11.14 9.59
CA GLU A 343 -8.36 -12.23 9.39
C GLU A 343 -7.87 -13.25 8.35
N ASN A 344 -7.19 -12.81 7.28
CA ASN A 344 -6.55 -13.72 6.31
C ASN A 344 -5.49 -14.60 6.98
N VAL A 345 -4.58 -14.00 7.76
CA VAL A 345 -3.54 -14.73 8.50
C VAL A 345 -4.18 -15.69 9.51
N LYS A 346 -5.17 -15.22 10.26
CA LYS A 346 -5.90 -16.02 11.26
C LYS A 346 -6.56 -17.23 10.65
N GLN A 347 -7.24 -17.09 9.52
CA GLN A 347 -7.89 -18.19 8.84
C GLN A 347 -6.87 -19.20 8.31
N TYR A 348 -5.77 -18.73 7.70
CA TYR A 348 -4.69 -19.59 7.21
C TYR A 348 -4.04 -20.37 8.36
N CYS A 349 -3.70 -19.70 9.46
CA CYS A 349 -3.03 -20.29 10.62
C CYS A 349 -3.85 -21.34 11.39
N ARG A 350 -5.19 -21.42 11.19
CA ARG A 350 -6.05 -22.40 11.88
C ARG A 350 -5.59 -23.84 11.70
N HIS A 351 -5.26 -24.24 10.47
CA HIS A 351 -4.81 -25.61 10.19
C HIS A 351 -3.37 -25.87 10.65
N LEU A 352 -2.61 -24.82 10.96
CA LEU A 352 -1.24 -24.90 11.49
C LEU A 352 -1.21 -24.99 13.02
N GLY A 353 -2.36 -24.91 13.69
CA GLY A 353 -2.44 -24.87 15.15
C GLY A 353 -1.87 -23.57 15.74
N ILE A 354 -1.91 -22.47 14.98
CA ILE A 354 -1.46 -21.14 15.41
C ILE A 354 -2.70 -20.28 15.67
N THR A 355 -2.79 -19.71 16.87
CA THR A 355 -3.85 -18.79 17.27
C THR A 355 -3.45 -17.37 16.94
N VAL A 356 -4.30 -16.67 16.19
CA VAL A 356 -4.09 -15.27 15.78
C VAL A 356 -5.30 -14.45 16.20
N VAL A 357 -5.04 -13.29 16.80
CA VAL A 357 -6.03 -12.27 17.16
C VAL A 357 -5.63 -10.93 16.56
N ASN A 358 -6.62 -10.06 16.32
CA ASN A 358 -6.30 -8.66 16.05
C ASN A 358 -5.89 -7.96 17.35
N LEU A 359 -4.83 -7.15 17.31
CA LEU A 359 -4.34 -6.41 18.47
C LEU A 359 -5.45 -5.56 19.12
N ALA A 360 -6.36 -5.00 18.30
CA ALA A 360 -7.49 -4.22 18.77
C ALA A 360 -8.63 -5.06 19.37
N GLU A 361 -8.58 -6.39 19.37
CA GLU A 361 -9.50 -7.24 20.14
C GLU A 361 -9.24 -7.14 21.66
N ALA A 362 -8.19 -6.44 22.08
CA ALA A 362 -7.99 -6.07 23.48
C ALA A 362 -9.22 -5.32 24.02
N PRO A 363 -9.66 -5.60 25.26
CA PRO A 363 -10.85 -4.99 25.84
C PRO A 363 -10.64 -3.48 26.03
N LYS A 364 -11.69 -2.71 25.73
CA LYS A 364 -11.76 -1.29 26.06
C LYS A 364 -11.97 -1.11 27.57
N LYS A 365 -11.86 0.15 28.04
CA LYS A 365 -12.00 0.51 29.47
C LYS A 365 -13.35 0.14 30.08
N ASP A 366 -14.37 -0.03 29.25
CA ASP A 366 -15.73 -0.47 29.60
C ASP A 366 -15.92 -2.00 29.54
N HIS A 367 -14.83 -2.76 29.36
CA HIS A 367 -14.81 -4.21 29.16
C HIS A 367 -15.48 -4.72 27.87
N GLU A 368 -15.86 -3.82 26.95
CA GLU A 368 -16.29 -4.26 25.62
C GLU A 368 -15.09 -4.77 24.82
N LYS A 369 -15.29 -5.87 24.08
CA LYS A 369 -14.27 -6.39 23.17
C LYS A 369 -14.05 -5.36 22.06
N GLY A 370 -12.82 -4.89 21.91
CA GLY A 370 -12.47 -4.01 20.80
C GLY A 370 -12.56 -4.73 19.45
N MET A 371 -12.50 -3.97 18.36
CA MET A 371 -12.55 -4.47 16.99
C MET A 371 -11.41 -3.85 16.19
N GLY A 372 -10.86 -4.63 15.26
CA GLY A 372 -9.88 -4.16 14.28
C GLY A 372 -10.42 -3.04 13.41
N CYS A 373 -9.51 -2.22 12.89
CA CYS A 373 -9.84 -1.18 11.92
C CYS A 373 -9.58 -1.73 10.49
N GLY A 374 -10.63 -1.76 9.66
CA GLY A 374 -10.51 -2.08 8.24
C GLY A 374 -10.18 -0.83 7.41
N CYS A 375 -9.40 -0.99 6.34
CA CYS A 375 -9.15 0.12 5.43
C CYS A 375 -10.34 0.34 4.49
N ALA A 376 -11.15 1.37 4.77
CA ALA A 376 -12.37 1.66 4.03
C ALA A 376 -12.19 1.84 2.51
N THR A 377 -11.00 2.24 2.06
CA THR A 377 -10.70 2.41 0.62
C THR A 377 -10.22 1.12 -0.03
N MET A 378 -9.43 0.29 0.68
CA MET A 378 -9.03 -1.04 0.21
C MET A 378 -10.26 -1.95 0.07
N SER A 379 -11.17 -1.90 1.04
CA SER A 379 -12.40 -2.70 1.02
C SER A 379 -13.31 -2.39 -0.17
N ARG A 380 -13.12 -1.29 -0.92
CA ARG A 380 -13.95 -0.98 -2.10
C ARG A 380 -13.77 -1.97 -3.25
N ASN A 381 -12.69 -2.73 -3.26
CA ASN A 381 -12.46 -3.77 -4.25
C ASN A 381 -13.21 -5.04 -3.83
N ASP A 382 -14.03 -5.60 -4.71
CA ASP A 382 -14.87 -6.76 -4.44
C ASP A 382 -14.94 -7.70 -5.68
N PRO A 383 -15.56 -8.89 -5.55
CA PRO A 383 -15.65 -9.83 -6.67
C PRO A 383 -16.39 -9.26 -7.90
N PRO A 384 -17.53 -8.56 -7.78
CA PRO A 384 -18.16 -7.85 -8.90
C PRO A 384 -17.24 -6.90 -9.67
N HIS A 385 -16.47 -6.04 -8.99
CA HIS A 385 -15.56 -5.12 -9.67
C HIS A 385 -14.48 -5.86 -10.47
N LEU A 386 -13.92 -6.95 -9.91
CA LEU A 386 -12.93 -7.76 -10.61
C LEU A 386 -13.54 -8.48 -11.82
N VAL A 387 -14.67 -9.17 -11.63
CA VAL A 387 -15.36 -9.92 -12.70
C VAL A 387 -15.78 -8.99 -13.83
N ALA A 388 -16.46 -7.89 -13.50
CA ALA A 388 -16.94 -6.94 -14.49
C ALA A 388 -15.79 -6.33 -15.29
N LEU A 389 -14.74 -5.85 -14.62
CA LEU A 389 -13.58 -5.27 -15.30
C LEU A 389 -12.96 -6.25 -16.30
N VAL A 390 -12.66 -7.47 -15.83
CA VAL A 390 -11.99 -8.49 -16.64
C VAL A 390 -12.84 -8.90 -17.84
N ASP A 391 -14.14 -9.16 -17.63
CA ASP A 391 -15.03 -9.61 -18.69
C ASP A 391 -15.38 -8.50 -19.68
N LEU A 392 -15.55 -7.26 -19.24
CA LEU A 392 -15.83 -6.12 -20.12
C LEU A 392 -14.61 -5.75 -20.96
N LEU A 393 -13.40 -5.79 -20.40
CA LEU A 393 -12.15 -5.64 -21.17
C LEU A 393 -12.04 -6.70 -22.27
N ARG A 394 -12.34 -7.96 -21.94
CA ARG A 394 -12.37 -9.07 -22.89
C ARG A 394 -13.37 -8.84 -24.03
N GLN A 395 -14.49 -8.19 -23.75
CA GLN A 395 -15.50 -7.82 -24.75
C GLN A 395 -15.09 -6.59 -25.60
N GLY A 396 -13.91 -6.01 -25.36
CA GLY A 396 -13.42 -4.83 -26.06
C GLY A 396 -14.03 -3.51 -25.57
N LYS A 397 -14.69 -3.49 -24.39
CA LYS A 397 -15.20 -2.23 -23.82
C LYS A 397 -14.05 -1.36 -23.32
N PRO A 398 -14.03 -0.06 -23.66
CA PRO A 398 -13.02 0.86 -23.16
C PRO A 398 -13.27 1.19 -21.68
N MET A 399 -12.47 0.62 -20.78
CA MET A 399 -12.60 0.82 -19.34
C MET A 399 -11.84 2.07 -18.86
N ALA A 400 -12.14 3.24 -19.43
CA ALA A 400 -11.38 4.47 -19.22
C ALA A 400 -11.30 4.94 -17.76
N TYR A 401 -12.35 4.70 -16.96
CA TYR A 401 -12.33 4.99 -15.52
C TYR A 401 -11.43 4.05 -14.74
N ASN A 402 -11.21 2.82 -15.21
CA ASN A 402 -10.38 1.83 -14.54
C ASN A 402 -8.93 1.87 -15.03
N GLU A 403 -8.69 2.28 -16.28
CA GLU A 403 -7.33 2.46 -16.81
C GLU A 403 -6.62 3.56 -16.02
N VAL A 404 -5.45 3.22 -15.49
CA VAL A 404 -4.61 4.10 -14.68
C VAL A 404 -3.46 4.59 -15.53
N LYS A 405 -3.22 5.91 -15.52
CA LYS A 405 -2.04 6.52 -16.13
C LYS A 405 -1.25 7.36 -15.14
N ALA A 406 0.04 7.53 -15.43
CA ALA A 406 0.92 8.36 -14.64
C ALA A 406 0.44 9.82 -14.56
N GLY A 407 0.41 10.36 -13.34
CA GLY A 407 0.03 11.73 -13.04
C GLY A 407 -1.48 11.98 -12.96
N ASP A 408 -2.30 10.92 -12.99
CA ASP A 408 -3.74 11.00 -12.79
C ASP A 408 -4.06 11.60 -11.42
N VAL A 409 -5.02 12.53 -11.38
CA VAL A 409 -5.64 12.97 -10.12
C VAL A 409 -7.02 12.36 -10.07
N VAL A 410 -7.28 11.59 -9.02
CA VAL A 410 -8.55 10.88 -8.83
C VAL A 410 -9.38 11.62 -7.80
N ASN A 411 -10.67 11.78 -8.08
CA ASN A 411 -11.64 12.08 -7.05
C ASN A 411 -12.13 10.75 -6.47
N GLU A 412 -11.73 10.42 -5.25
CA GLU A 412 -12.01 9.14 -4.62
C GLU A 412 -13.50 8.94 -4.26
N PHE A 413 -14.34 9.97 -4.36
CA PHE A 413 -15.78 9.85 -4.13
C PHE A 413 -16.53 9.52 -5.43
N THR A 414 -16.22 10.23 -6.52
CA THR A 414 -16.90 10.05 -7.81
C THR A 414 -16.21 9.01 -8.70
N GLY A 415 -14.92 8.73 -8.47
CA GLY A 415 -14.07 7.92 -9.35
C GLY A 415 -13.59 8.68 -10.60
N MET A 416 -13.92 9.98 -10.72
CA MET A 416 -13.47 10.80 -11.85
C MET A 416 -11.96 10.96 -11.84
N ARG A 417 -11.37 10.92 -13.04
CA ARG A 417 -9.93 11.10 -13.25
C ARG A 417 -9.67 12.37 -14.04
N GLN A 418 -8.77 13.20 -13.55
CA GLN A 418 -8.17 14.27 -14.33
C GLN A 418 -6.82 13.79 -14.84
N ARG A 419 -6.75 13.57 -16.16
CA ARG A 419 -5.51 13.14 -16.83
C ARG A 419 -4.68 14.35 -17.25
N LEU A 420 -3.37 14.20 -17.15
CA LEU A 420 -2.41 15.15 -17.70
C LEU A 420 -2.38 15.08 -19.23
N LYS A 421 -1.89 16.15 -19.86
CA LYS A 421 -1.52 16.12 -21.28
C LYS A 421 -0.28 15.22 -21.44
N GLU A 422 -0.06 14.69 -22.64
CA GLU A 422 1.04 13.74 -22.91
C GLU A 422 2.42 14.26 -22.47
N GLN A 423 2.72 15.55 -22.71
CA GLN A 423 4.00 16.13 -22.30
C GLN A 423 4.17 16.19 -20.77
N ASP A 424 3.14 16.62 -20.05
CA ASP A 424 3.17 16.72 -18.59
C ASP A 424 3.20 15.31 -17.96
N GLN A 425 2.47 14.37 -18.56
CA GLN A 425 2.51 12.96 -18.19
C GLN A 425 3.91 12.37 -18.40
N GLN A 426 4.58 12.69 -19.50
CA GLN A 426 5.94 12.21 -19.75
C GLN A 426 6.91 12.75 -18.69
N TRP A 427 6.79 14.01 -18.28
CA TRP A 427 7.59 14.55 -17.19
C TRP A 427 7.38 13.78 -15.87
N VAL A 428 6.13 13.43 -15.55
CA VAL A 428 5.82 12.60 -14.38
C VAL A 428 6.46 11.23 -14.52
N ILE A 429 6.31 10.56 -15.66
CA ILE A 429 6.91 9.25 -15.92
C ILE A 429 8.43 9.32 -15.74
N ASP A 430 9.10 10.23 -16.44
CA ASP A 430 10.56 10.33 -16.46
C ASP A 430 11.15 10.56 -15.06
N ASN A 431 10.51 11.40 -14.25
CA ASN A 431 11.04 11.72 -12.93
C ASN A 431 10.57 10.74 -11.85
N ALA A 432 9.32 10.27 -11.88
CA ALA A 432 8.86 9.28 -10.91
C ALA A 432 9.59 7.95 -11.09
N LYS A 433 9.91 7.58 -12.34
CA LYS A 433 10.72 6.42 -12.67
C LYS A 433 12.11 6.49 -12.05
N LYS A 434 12.78 7.65 -12.05
CA LYS A 434 14.07 7.83 -11.35
C LYS A 434 13.99 7.49 -9.85
N ALA A 435 12.94 7.96 -9.17
CA ALA A 435 12.77 7.68 -7.74
C ALA A 435 12.46 6.20 -7.45
N LEU A 436 11.65 5.56 -8.30
CA LEU A 436 11.33 4.13 -8.22
C LEU A 436 12.53 3.25 -8.58
N GLU A 437 13.31 3.61 -9.60
CA GLU A 437 14.55 2.92 -9.96
C GLU A 437 15.61 3.06 -8.87
N MET A 438 15.71 4.23 -8.22
CA MET A 438 16.58 4.41 -7.07
C MET A 438 16.17 3.48 -5.91
N MET A 439 14.87 3.36 -5.64
CA MET A 439 14.36 2.39 -4.66
C MET A 439 14.79 0.96 -5.01
N ILE A 440 14.60 0.53 -6.25
CA ILE A 440 14.99 -0.82 -6.73
C ILE A 440 16.50 -1.01 -6.56
N THR A 441 17.30 -0.04 -7.00
CA THR A 441 18.76 -0.10 -6.99
C THR A 441 19.31 -0.21 -5.57
N ILE A 442 18.79 0.59 -4.62
CA ILE A 442 19.18 0.50 -3.21
C ILE A 442 18.69 -0.80 -2.57
N THR A 443 17.47 -1.23 -2.87
CA THR A 443 16.87 -2.42 -2.23
C THR A 443 17.60 -3.71 -2.61
N GLU A 444 17.99 -3.82 -3.89
CA GLU A 444 18.72 -4.95 -4.45
C GLU A 444 20.25 -4.82 -4.32
N ASP A 445 20.72 -3.88 -3.49
CA ASP A 445 22.14 -3.66 -3.20
C ASP A 445 23.00 -3.50 -4.49
N ARG A 446 22.47 -2.81 -5.50
CA ARG A 446 23.12 -2.53 -6.79
C ARG A 446 24.02 -1.26 -6.77
N LEU A 447 24.22 -0.63 -5.60
CA LEU A 447 24.97 0.61 -5.39
C LEU A 447 26.26 0.40 -4.60
#